data_AF-P86098-F1
#
_entry.id   AF-P86098-F1
#
_cell.length_a   1.000
_cell.length_b   1.000
_cell.length_c   1.000
_cell.angle_alpha   90.00
_cell.angle_beta   90.00
_cell.angle_gamma   90.00
#
_symmetry.space_group_name_H-M   'P 1'
#
loop_
_entity.id
_entity.type
_entity.pdbx_description
1 polymer ?
#
loop_
_entity_poly.entity_id
_entity_poly.type
_entity_poly.pdbx_seq_one_letter_code
_entity_poly.pdbx_strand_id
1 'polypeptide(L)' 'LTCKTCPFNTCANSETCPAGKNICYQKKWEEHRGERIERRCVANCPKLGSNDKSLLCCRRDDCN' A
#
# COMPACT_ATOMS: atom_id res chain seq x y z
N LEU A 1 13.77 -1.13 -4.47
CA LEU A 1 12.55 -0.79 -3.71
C LEU A 1 11.84 -2.09 -3.36
N THR A 2 11.72 -2.38 -2.07
CA THR A 2 10.84 -3.42 -1.54
C THR A 2 9.64 -2.77 -0.86
N CYS A 3 8.46 -3.39 -0.99
CA CYS A 3 7.24 -2.88 -0.36
C CYS A 3 6.50 -4.02 0.36
N LYS A 4 5.84 -3.70 1.47
CA LYS A 4 4.95 -4.63 2.17
C LYS A 4 3.76 -5.00 1.28
N THR A 5 3.25 -6.23 1.42
CA THR A 5 2.15 -6.77 0.59
C THR A 5 0.98 -7.36 1.38
N CYS A 6 1.09 -7.48 2.71
CA CYS A 6 0.05 -8.10 3.53
C CYS A 6 -1.21 -7.22 3.64
N PRO A 7 -2.40 -7.82 3.79
CA PRO A 7 -3.66 -7.09 4.00
C PRO A 7 -3.99 -6.82 5.48
N PHE A 8 -3.00 -6.81 6.38
CA PHE A 8 -3.18 -6.66 7.84
C PHE A 8 -2.23 -5.60 8.43
N ASN A 9 -2.48 -5.12 9.64
CA ASN A 9 -1.63 -4.08 10.27
C ASN A 9 -0.21 -4.56 10.55
N THR A 10 -0.04 -5.83 10.92
CA THR A 10 1.28 -6.48 11.01
C THR A 10 1.60 -7.15 9.68
N CYS A 11 2.81 -6.94 9.16
CA CYS A 11 3.22 -7.52 7.89
C CYS A 11 4.68 -7.94 7.89
N ALA A 12 4.91 -9.25 7.77
CA ALA A 12 6.25 -9.82 7.62
C ALA A 12 6.71 -9.89 6.16
N ASN A 13 5.76 -9.88 5.21
CA ASN A 13 6.05 -10.13 3.80
C ASN A 13 6.28 -8.83 3.03
N SER A 14 7.35 -8.80 2.25
CA SER A 14 7.62 -7.75 1.27
C SER A 14 7.87 -8.36 -0.10
N GLU A 15 7.60 -7.60 -1.16
CA GLU A 15 8.00 -7.93 -2.52
C GLU A 15 9.01 -6.92 -3.05
N THR A 16 9.93 -7.38 -3.88
CA THR A 16 10.77 -6.49 -4.69
C THR A 16 9.93 -5.92 -5.82
N CYS A 17 9.86 -4.59 -5.92
CA CYS A 17 9.08 -3.96 -6.96
C CYS A 17 9.67 -4.21 -8.36
N PRO A 18 8.82 -4.51 -9.36
CA PRO A 18 9.28 -4.62 -10.73
C PRO A 18 9.76 -3.26 -11.26
N ALA A 19 10.60 -3.30 -12.30
CA ALA A 19 11.12 -2.10 -12.94
C ALA A 19 9.99 -1.11 -13.31
N GLY A 20 10.20 0.17 -12.98
CA GLY A 20 9.22 1.24 -13.18
C GLY A 20 8.19 1.42 -12.06
N LYS A 21 8.09 0.49 -11.09
CA LYS A 21 7.20 0.64 -9.91
C LYS A 21 7.98 1.14 -8.68
N ASN A 22 8.40 2.39 -8.72
CA ASN A 22 9.28 2.98 -7.71
C ASN A 22 8.53 3.65 -6.54
N ILE A 23 7.29 3.22 -6.25
CA ILE A 23 6.47 3.75 -5.16
C ILE A 23 5.84 2.58 -4.40
N CYS A 24 6.00 2.57 -3.09
CA CYS A 24 5.23 1.73 -2.20
C CYS A 24 3.89 2.40 -1.87
N TYR A 25 2.81 1.66 -2.06
CA TYR A 25 1.45 2.11 -1.84
C TYR A 25 0.83 1.35 -0.66
N GLN A 26 0.12 2.08 0.20
CA GLN A 26 -0.81 1.52 1.20
C GLN A 26 -2.11 2.29 1.16
N LYS A 27 -3.23 1.59 1.02
CA LYS A 27 -4.57 2.14 1.12
C LYS A 27 -5.34 1.44 2.23
N LYS A 28 -6.11 2.22 2.97
CA LYS A 28 -7.03 1.72 3.99
C LYS A 28 -8.44 2.24 3.75
N TRP A 29 -9.43 1.39 3.94
CA TRP A 29 -10.86 1.76 3.87
C TRP A 29 -11.67 0.91 4.83
N GLU A 30 -12.84 1.40 5.22
CA GLU A 30 -13.76 0.65 6.06
C GLU A 30 -14.75 -0.14 5.17
N GLU A 31 -14.93 -1.42 5.48
CA GLU A 31 -16.03 -2.24 4.96
C GLU A 31 -16.98 -2.62 6.10
N HIS A 32 -18.14 -3.19 5.77
CA HIS A 32 -19.11 -3.68 6.77
C HIS A 32 -18.52 -4.64 7.82
N ARG A 33 -17.40 -5.30 7.52
CA ARG A 33 -16.71 -6.26 8.39
C ARG A 33 -15.39 -5.75 8.97
N GLY A 34 -15.14 -4.44 8.90
CA GLY A 34 -13.96 -3.76 9.47
C GLY A 34 -13.00 -3.16 8.43
N GLU A 35 -11.85 -2.70 8.92
CA GLU A 35 -10.82 -2.05 8.12
C GLU A 35 -10.15 -3.05 7.16
N ARG A 36 -10.08 -2.66 5.88
CA ARG A 36 -9.26 -3.30 4.87
C ARG A 36 -7.98 -2.53 4.66
N ILE A 37 -6.92 -3.28 4.35
CA ILE A 37 -5.62 -2.74 4.00
C ILE A 37 -5.19 -3.38 2.68
N GLU A 38 -4.79 -2.55 1.73
CA GLU A 38 -4.18 -2.98 0.49
C GLU A 38 -2.79 -2.39 0.40
N ARG A 39 -1.81 -3.22 0.03
CA ARG A 39 -0.44 -2.80 -0.19
C ARG A 39 0.13 -3.41 -1.46
N ARG A 40 0.94 -2.65 -2.19
CA ARG A 40 1.57 -3.07 -3.46
C ARG A 40 2.63 -2.08 -3.93
N CYS A 41 3.46 -2.52 -4.86
CA CYS A 41 4.26 -1.64 -5.69
C CYS A 41 3.41 -0.96 -6.78
N VAL A 42 3.59 0.35 -6.98
CA VAL A 42 2.91 1.14 -8.03
C VAL A 42 3.90 2.05 -8.75
N ALA A 43 3.60 2.41 -10.00
CA ALA A 43 4.37 3.42 -10.74
C ALA A 43 3.95 4.84 -10.36
N ASN A 44 2.65 5.04 -10.13
CA ASN A 44 2.04 6.32 -9.78
C ASN A 44 1.19 6.16 -8.51
N CYS A 45 1.17 7.20 -7.67
CA CYS A 45 0.27 7.26 -6.53
C CYS A 45 -1.14 7.66 -7.01
N PRO A 46 -2.18 6.85 -6.78
CA PRO A 46 -3.55 7.24 -7.13
C PRO A 46 -4.02 8.42 -6.26
N LYS A 47 -5.17 8.99 -6.59
CA LYS A 47 -5.84 9.96 -5.72
C LYS A 47 -6.56 9.22 -4.59
N LEU A 48 -6.65 9.85 -3.42
CA LEU A 48 -7.47 9.36 -2.32
C LEU A 48 -8.94 9.31 -2.76
N GLY A 49 -9.56 8.13 -2.72
CA GLY A 49 -10.98 7.98 -3.01
C GLY A 49 -11.86 8.48 -1.87
N SER A 50 -13.13 8.79 -2.15
CA SER A 50 -14.09 9.30 -1.15
C SER A 50 -14.36 8.31 0.00
N ASN A 51 -14.21 7.01 -0.27
CA ASN A 51 -14.44 5.94 0.72
C ASN A 51 -13.15 5.48 1.39
N ASP A 52 -12.01 6.11 1.05
CA ASP A 52 -10.71 5.71 1.55
C ASP A 52 -10.45 6.45 2.86
N LYS A 53 -10.13 5.70 3.91
CA LYS A 53 -9.76 6.26 5.21
C LYS A 53 -8.37 6.89 5.16
N SER A 54 -7.46 6.27 4.41
CA SER A 54 -6.11 6.80 4.20
C SER A 54 -5.47 6.23 2.95
N LEU A 55 -4.58 7.02 2.36
CA LEU A 55 -3.70 6.62 1.27
C LEU A 55 -2.29 7.11 1.59
N LEU A 56 -1.34 6.19 1.58
CA LEU A 56 0.08 6.46 1.75
C LEU A 56 0.84 6.02 0.49
N CYS A 57 1.69 6.91 0.01
CA CYS A 57 2.65 6.63 -1.05
C CYS A 57 4.02 7.13 -0.63
N CYS A 58 5.02 6.26 -0.73
CA CYS A 58 6.38 6.56 -0.29
C CYS A 58 7.41 5.83 -1.17
N ARG A 59 8.65 6.31 -1.16
CA ARG A 59 9.72 5.87 -2.09
C ARG A 59 10.94 5.27 -1.36
N ARG A 60 10.72 4.67 -0.20
CA ARG A 60 11.75 4.00 0.62
C ARG A 60 11.37 2.54 0.81
N ASP A 61 12.34 1.68 1.07
CA ASP A 61 12.07 0.27 1.31
C ASP A 61 11.14 0.10 2.52
N ASP A 62 10.13 -0.75 2.37
CA ASP A 62 9.17 -1.17 3.41
C ASP A 62 8.46 0.00 4.13
N CYS A 63 8.28 1.12 3.43
CA CYS A 63 7.70 2.32 4.03
C CYS A 63 6.16 2.33 4.08
N ASN A 64 5.51 1.38 3.41
CA ASN A 64 4.05 1.28 3.26
C ASN A 64 3.41 0.27 4.21
#